data_AF-A0A1Y1QCG3-F1
#
_entry.id   AF-A0A1Y1QCG3-F1
#
_cell.length_a   1.000
_cell.length_b   1.000
_cell.length_c   1.000
_cell.angle_alpha   90.00
_cell.angle_beta   90.00
_cell.angle_gamma   90.00
#
_symmetry.space_group_name_H-M   'P 1'
#
loop_
_entity.id
_entity.type
_entity.pdbx_description
1 polymer ?
#
loop_
_entity_poly.entity_id
_entity_poly.type
_entity_poly.pdbx_seq_one_letter_code
_entity_poly.pdbx_strand_id
1 'polypeptide(L)'
;ALATVIKTHDLKLAHSTSEAVLKEQQDTALKSIAKETNVLSQLAIRSENIAELEETLGKLQGIVNRSRGTALSGTGKTQVLRAKAGKHFSELHVKNYKKLQNLSLKKISKINLLAGLNNSGKTTLLEAIYLLVRQNDIGGVLEVIRNRGKIPEDRINMEWLVKQLAGDINVAGTFDQQETHVSIRRYDDNSTDLDKSRYLTSLEITAQFGHTQQRSMTHLFKGRDRDTRAESIKLLSQVVYSSPFFLNEPQHYASYYYKSVQSKVLPTILSFIRQYVLPSVSDIRLVDDLQRFLVDDNQFEKAQDLANYGEGLQRIFFLSLLFAAAQDGVLLIDEFENAIHTELIGKFAPFVHQLAVEFNVQVFMTSHSKECIDAFVKNVPEMDDFTFHTLLTDDNNRVVVREYDGKKFRRLLEIGDIDLRRMR
;
A
#
# COMPACT_ATOMS: atom_id res chain seq x y z
N ALA A 1 -18.26 -51.95 6.22
CA ALA A 1 -19.07 -50.90 5.57
C ALA A 1 -19.96 -50.14 6.57
N LEU A 2 -20.85 -50.80 7.34
CA LEU A 2 -21.71 -50.11 8.32
C LEU A 2 -20.95 -49.39 9.47
N ALA A 3 -19.85 -49.95 9.98
CA ALA A 3 -19.08 -49.35 11.07
C ALA A 3 -18.37 -48.02 10.68
N THR A 4 -18.08 -47.83 9.38
CA THR A 4 -17.43 -46.62 8.85
C THR A 4 -18.45 -45.49 8.66
N VAL A 5 -19.71 -45.83 8.38
CA VAL A 5 -20.83 -44.88 8.22
C VAL A 5 -21.30 -44.33 9.57
N ILE A 6 -21.29 -45.14 10.63
CA ILE A 6 -21.64 -44.69 11.98
C ILE A 6 -20.59 -43.70 12.53
N LYS A 7 -19.29 -43.99 12.35
CA LYS A 7 -18.19 -43.09 12.77
C LYS A 7 -18.21 -41.73 12.05
N THR A 8 -18.64 -41.69 10.79
CA THR A 8 -18.73 -40.45 9.99
C THR A 8 -19.98 -39.64 10.30
N HIS A 9 -21.05 -40.28 10.78
CA HIS A 9 -22.25 -39.60 11.28
C HIS A 9 -21.99 -38.94 12.65
N ASP A 10 -21.30 -39.62 13.56
CA ASP A 10 -20.90 -39.07 14.87
C ASP A 10 -19.93 -37.88 14.75
N LEU A 11 -18.99 -37.92 13.80
CA LEU A 11 -18.07 -36.80 13.53
C LEU A 11 -18.80 -35.57 12.98
N LYS A 12 -19.82 -35.74 12.12
CA LYS A 12 -20.63 -34.64 11.61
C LYS A 12 -21.53 -34.02 12.68
N LEU A 13 -22.13 -34.86 13.54
CA LEU A 13 -22.88 -34.40 14.70
C LEU A 13 -21.98 -33.64 15.68
N ALA A 14 -20.79 -34.18 15.99
CA ALA A 14 -19.80 -33.52 16.84
C ALA A 14 -19.31 -32.17 16.28
N HIS A 15 -19.07 -32.07 14.96
CA HIS A 15 -18.73 -30.82 14.30
C HIS A 15 -19.88 -29.80 14.35
N SER A 16 -21.12 -30.22 14.08
CA SER A 16 -22.29 -29.34 14.12
C SER A 16 -22.59 -28.80 15.52
N THR A 17 -22.38 -29.62 16.55
CA THR A 17 -22.50 -29.20 17.95
C THR A 17 -21.36 -28.26 18.34
N SER A 18 -20.14 -28.48 17.84
CA SER A 18 -19.00 -27.60 18.12
C SER A 18 -19.15 -26.22 17.47
N GLU A 19 -19.68 -26.15 16.24
CA GLU A 19 -19.94 -24.87 15.58
C GLU A 19 -21.08 -24.08 16.24
N ALA A 20 -22.13 -24.77 16.69
CA ALA A 20 -23.24 -24.14 17.42
C ALA A 20 -22.75 -23.56 18.76
N VAL A 21 -21.91 -24.30 19.49
CA VAL A 21 -21.31 -23.85 20.76
C VAL A 21 -20.36 -22.67 20.54
N LEU A 22 -19.53 -22.70 19.49
CA LEU A 22 -18.64 -21.58 19.14
C LEU A 22 -19.41 -20.32 18.77
N LYS A 23 -20.52 -20.46 18.02
CA LYS A 23 -21.39 -19.34 17.64
C LYS A 23 -22.08 -18.73 18.86
N GLU A 24 -22.58 -19.57 19.77
CA GLU A 24 -23.20 -19.10 21.01
C GLU A 24 -22.19 -18.34 21.89
N GLN A 25 -20.96 -18.85 22.02
CA GLN A 25 -19.88 -18.16 22.74
C GLN A 25 -19.53 -16.80 22.11
N GLN A 26 -19.48 -16.71 20.77
CA GLN A 26 -19.26 -15.45 20.06
C GLN A 26 -20.38 -14.44 20.30
N ASP A 27 -21.64 -14.86 20.20
CA ASP A 27 -22.80 -13.99 20.43
C ASP A 27 -22.84 -13.47 21.88
N THR A 28 -22.49 -14.31 22.86
CA THR A 28 -22.36 -13.88 24.26
C THR A 28 -21.24 -12.86 24.45
N ALA A 29 -20.07 -13.09 23.85
CA ALA A 29 -18.94 -12.17 23.94
C ALA A 29 -19.26 -10.81 23.30
N LEU A 30 -19.91 -10.79 22.13
CA LEU A 30 -20.33 -9.56 21.46
C LEU A 30 -21.36 -8.78 22.27
N LYS A 31 -22.36 -9.46 22.86
CA LYS A 31 -23.32 -8.82 23.76
C LYS A 31 -22.66 -8.24 25.00
N SER A 32 -21.67 -8.94 25.56
CA SER A 32 -20.90 -8.44 26.72
C SER A 32 -20.10 -7.21 26.35
N ILE A 33 -19.38 -7.22 25.22
CA ILE A 33 -18.62 -6.05 24.74
C ILE A 33 -19.56 -4.86 24.54
N ALA A 34 -20.67 -5.04 23.81
CA ALA A 34 -21.63 -3.96 23.57
C ALA A 34 -22.21 -3.39 24.87
N LYS A 35 -22.49 -4.26 25.85
CA LYS A 35 -22.97 -3.83 27.18
C LYS A 35 -21.92 -3.00 27.92
N GLU A 36 -20.68 -3.49 28.01
CA GLU A 36 -19.61 -2.79 28.73
C GLU A 36 -19.21 -1.48 28.03
N THR A 37 -19.20 -1.44 26.70
CA THR A 37 -18.97 -0.21 25.94
C THR A 37 -20.04 0.85 26.23
N ASN A 38 -21.31 0.45 26.32
CA ASN A 38 -22.39 1.36 26.71
C ASN A 38 -22.21 1.87 28.14
N VAL A 39 -21.81 1.01 29.08
CA VAL A 39 -21.51 1.44 30.46
C VAL A 39 -20.36 2.45 30.48
N LEU A 40 -19.26 2.15 29.78
CA LEU A 40 -18.10 3.05 29.70
C LEU A 40 -18.43 4.40 29.05
N SER A 41 -19.30 4.43 28.04
CA SER A 41 -19.73 5.68 27.41
C SER A 41 -20.55 6.61 28.33
N GLN A 42 -21.12 6.06 29.41
CA GLN A 42 -21.90 6.81 30.40
C GLN A 42 -21.04 7.28 31.58
N LEU A 43 -19.76 6.87 31.63
CA LEU A 43 -18.83 7.19 32.71
C LEU A 43 -17.78 8.21 32.26
N ALA A 44 -17.37 9.09 33.18
CA ALA A 44 -16.23 9.96 32.95
C ALA A 44 -14.92 9.15 33.08
N ILE A 45 -14.22 8.94 31.97
CA ILE A 45 -12.99 8.16 31.92
C ILE A 45 -11.81 9.01 32.42
N ARG A 46 -11.04 8.48 33.37
CA ARG A 46 -9.83 9.14 33.89
C ARG A 46 -8.67 9.03 32.90
N SER A 47 -7.81 10.05 32.83
CA SER A 47 -6.67 10.12 31.91
C SER A 47 -5.68 8.95 32.05
N GLU A 48 -5.54 8.41 33.25
CA GLU A 48 -4.70 7.24 33.57
C GLU A 48 -5.16 5.94 32.88
N ASN A 49 -6.44 5.83 32.50
CA ASN A 49 -7.01 4.62 31.89
C ASN A 49 -7.08 4.68 30.36
N ILE A 50 -6.65 5.79 29.74
CA ILE A 50 -6.73 6.01 28.29
C ILE A 50 -5.84 5.00 27.55
N ALA A 51 -4.63 4.72 28.04
CA ALA A 51 -3.70 3.80 27.39
C ALA A 51 -4.27 2.37 27.28
N GLU A 52 -4.98 1.89 28.31
CA GLU A 52 -5.61 0.57 28.32
C GLU A 52 -6.83 0.49 27.38
N LEU A 53 -7.58 1.60 27.27
CA LEU A 53 -8.68 1.72 26.32
C LEU A 53 -8.18 1.78 24.87
N GLU A 54 -7.10 2.49 24.59
CA GLU A 54 -6.46 2.53 23.28
C GLU A 54 -5.91 1.16 22.88
N GLU A 55 -5.28 0.43 23.80
CA GLU A 55 -4.83 -0.95 23.56
C GLU A 55 -6.02 -1.88 23.24
N THR A 56 -7.11 -1.75 23.98
CA THR A 56 -8.33 -2.54 23.78
C THR A 56 -9.02 -2.19 22.47
N LEU A 57 -9.09 -0.90 22.11
CA LEU A 57 -9.59 -0.43 20.84
C LEU A 57 -8.76 -0.97 19.67
N GLY A 58 -7.43 -0.95 19.79
CA GLY A 58 -6.52 -1.54 18.80
C GLY A 58 -6.74 -3.05 18.62
N LYS A 59 -7.00 -3.79 19.70
CA LYS A 59 -7.37 -5.22 19.64
C LYS A 59 -8.72 -5.43 18.95
N LEU A 60 -9.74 -4.63 19.29
CA LEU A 60 -11.07 -4.71 18.68
C LEU A 60 -11.06 -4.31 17.21
N GLN A 61 -10.38 -3.23 16.84
CA GLN A 61 -10.15 -2.83 15.45
C GLN A 61 -9.36 -3.91 14.70
N GLY A 62 -8.37 -4.53 15.34
CA GLY A 62 -7.68 -5.70 14.78
C GLY A 62 -8.62 -6.88 14.52
N ILE A 63 -9.59 -7.14 15.41
CA ILE A 63 -10.63 -8.18 15.20
C ILE A 63 -11.55 -7.78 14.04
N VAL A 64 -12.03 -6.54 14.01
CA VAL A 64 -12.92 -6.02 12.96
C VAL A 64 -12.24 -5.98 11.60
N ASN A 65 -10.98 -5.59 11.53
CA ASN A 65 -10.20 -5.58 10.30
C ASN A 65 -9.89 -7.00 9.83
N ARG A 66 -9.69 -7.96 10.76
CA ARG A 66 -9.68 -9.38 10.42
C ARG A 66 -11.07 -9.87 9.97
N SER A 67 -12.18 -9.37 10.48
CA SER A 67 -13.49 -9.85 10.01
C SER A 67 -13.94 -9.19 8.70
N ARG A 68 -13.57 -7.92 8.44
CA ARG A 68 -13.88 -7.16 7.22
C ARG A 68 -12.89 -7.42 6.08
N GLY A 69 -11.61 -7.58 6.40
CA GLY A 69 -10.55 -7.85 5.44
C GLY A 69 -10.36 -9.34 5.12
N THR A 70 -10.94 -10.24 5.93
CA THR A 70 -10.77 -11.68 5.75
C THR A 70 -12.04 -12.45 6.09
N ALA A 71 -12.88 -12.70 5.08
CA ALA A 71 -13.50 -14.01 4.95
C ALA A 71 -12.39 -15.01 4.53
N LEU A 72 -11.44 -15.25 5.45
CA LEU A 72 -10.51 -16.36 5.39
C LEU A 72 -11.25 -17.55 5.98
N SER A 73 -11.71 -18.47 5.15
CA SER A 73 -12.02 -19.82 5.59
C SER A 73 -10.68 -20.58 5.72
N GLY A 74 -9.91 -20.23 6.75
CA GLY A 74 -8.59 -20.83 6.97
C GLY A 74 -7.68 -19.99 7.88
N THR A 75 -6.94 -20.66 8.75
CA THR A 75 -6.05 -20.13 9.79
C THR A 75 -4.79 -19.41 9.27
N GLY A 76 -4.91 -18.50 8.31
CA GLY A 76 -3.76 -17.79 7.74
C GLY A 76 -3.42 -16.49 8.48
N LYS A 77 -2.40 -16.49 9.35
CA LYS A 77 -1.76 -15.24 9.80
C LYS A 77 -0.98 -14.64 8.62
N THR A 78 -1.19 -13.36 8.31
CA THR A 78 -0.33 -12.63 7.36
C THR A 78 1.08 -12.50 7.95
N GLN A 79 2.10 -12.96 7.22
CA GLN A 79 3.50 -12.90 7.65
C GLN A 79 4.34 -12.11 6.65
N VAL A 80 5.25 -11.27 7.13
CA VAL A 80 6.21 -10.56 6.29
C VAL A 80 7.50 -11.37 6.21
N LEU A 81 7.88 -11.82 5.00
CA LEU A 81 9.06 -12.66 4.74
C LEU A 81 10.37 -11.96 5.09
N ARG A 82 10.42 -10.63 4.88
CA ARG A 82 11.52 -9.75 5.25
C ARG A 82 10.97 -8.54 5.99
N ALA A 83 10.84 -8.66 7.31
CA ALA A 83 10.47 -7.55 8.17
C ALA A 83 11.57 -6.47 8.25
N LYS A 84 12.84 -6.86 8.03
CA LYS A 84 13.99 -5.98 7.83
C LYS A 84 14.77 -6.45 6.61
N ALA A 85 14.61 -5.78 5.48
CA ALA A 85 15.34 -6.13 4.26
C ALA A 85 16.77 -5.59 4.35
N GLY A 86 17.77 -6.47 4.11
CA GLY A 86 19.17 -6.05 4.00
C GLY A 86 19.43 -5.32 2.68
N LYS A 87 18.85 -5.83 1.59
CA LYS A 87 18.74 -5.14 0.29
C LYS A 87 17.31 -5.28 -0.24
N HIS A 88 16.77 -4.24 -0.88
CA HIS A 88 15.44 -4.28 -1.51
C HIS A 88 15.54 -4.85 -2.93
N PHE A 89 14.74 -4.34 -3.88
CA PHE A 89 14.81 -4.77 -5.28
C PHE A 89 16.10 -4.29 -5.94
N SER A 90 16.77 -5.19 -6.67
CA SER A 90 17.86 -4.83 -7.58
C SER A 90 17.43 -4.89 -9.04
N GLU A 91 16.46 -5.75 -9.37
CA GLU A 91 15.94 -5.95 -10.73
C GLU A 91 14.43 -6.24 -10.67
N LEU A 92 13.72 -5.86 -11.73
CA LEU A 92 12.30 -6.13 -11.93
C LEU A 92 12.04 -6.57 -13.38
N HIS A 93 11.10 -7.49 -13.55
CA HIS A 93 10.65 -7.97 -14.84
C HIS A 93 9.13 -8.12 -14.86
N VAL A 94 8.46 -7.33 -15.70
CA VAL A 94 7.02 -7.44 -15.95
C VAL A 94 6.83 -8.23 -17.22
N LYS A 95 6.59 -9.55 -17.10
CA LYS A 95 6.37 -10.42 -18.24
C LYS A 95 5.06 -10.06 -18.95
N ASN A 96 3.97 -9.91 -18.18
CA ASN A 96 2.69 -9.44 -18.69
C ASN A 96 1.91 -8.75 -17.57
N TYR A 97 1.56 -7.47 -17.77
CA TYR A 97 0.55 -6.78 -16.98
C TYR A 97 -0.03 -5.60 -17.75
N LYS A 98 -1.31 -5.68 -18.13
CA LYS A 98 -1.99 -4.67 -18.95
C LYS A 98 -1.17 -4.38 -20.23
N LYS A 99 -0.69 -3.14 -20.39
CA LYS A 99 0.14 -2.73 -21.54
C LYS A 99 1.64 -3.01 -21.40
N LEU A 100 2.08 -3.44 -20.21
CA LEU A 100 3.47 -3.81 -19.99
C LEU A 100 3.67 -5.26 -20.43
N GLN A 101 4.44 -5.45 -21.48
CA GLN A 101 4.74 -6.76 -22.06
C GLN A 101 6.26 -6.90 -22.12
N ASN A 102 6.80 -7.87 -21.38
CA ASN A 102 8.23 -8.16 -21.32
C ASN A 102 9.11 -6.93 -21.00
N LEU A 103 8.69 -6.09 -20.03
CA LEU A 103 9.44 -4.93 -19.58
C LEU A 103 10.45 -5.34 -18.50
N SER A 104 11.72 -4.94 -18.63
CA SER A 104 12.76 -5.23 -17.64
C SER A 104 13.40 -3.94 -17.15
N LEU A 105 13.48 -3.77 -15.82
CA LEU A 105 14.27 -2.74 -15.16
C LEU A 105 15.46 -3.44 -14.50
N LYS A 106 16.67 -3.11 -14.96
CA LYS A 106 17.92 -3.74 -14.49
C LYS A 106 18.69 -2.86 -13.53
N LYS A 107 18.34 -1.58 -13.46
CA LYS A 107 19.00 -0.58 -12.62
C LYS A 107 18.01 -0.05 -11.62
N ILE A 108 18.04 -0.58 -10.41
CA ILE A 108 17.17 -0.14 -9.34
C ILE A 108 18.04 0.34 -8.18
N SER A 109 17.82 1.58 -7.77
CA SER A 109 18.52 2.20 -6.63
C SER A 109 17.58 2.33 -5.43
N LYS A 110 18.01 3.06 -4.39
CA LYS A 110 17.17 3.40 -3.24
C LYS A 110 16.00 4.28 -3.66
N ILE A 111 16.20 5.22 -4.58
CA ILE A 111 15.16 6.11 -5.10
C ILE A 111 15.07 5.98 -6.62
N ASN A 112 13.89 5.66 -7.12
CA ASN A 112 13.63 5.39 -8.53
C ASN A 112 12.55 6.33 -9.03
N LEU A 113 12.90 7.24 -9.93
CA LEU A 113 11.96 8.19 -10.53
C LEU A 113 11.55 7.71 -11.92
N LEU A 114 10.28 7.33 -12.04
CA LEU A 114 9.64 6.90 -13.28
C LEU A 114 9.07 8.14 -14.00
N ALA A 115 9.66 8.48 -15.14
CA ALA A 115 9.29 9.59 -16.01
C ALA A 115 8.65 9.11 -17.31
N GLY A 116 7.85 9.97 -17.95
CA GLY A 116 7.27 9.71 -19.25
C GLY A 116 5.96 10.45 -19.47
N LEU A 117 5.44 10.43 -20.69
CA LEU A 117 4.17 11.10 -21.02
C LEU A 117 2.96 10.45 -20.31
N ASN A 118 1.81 11.14 -20.37
CA ASN A 118 0.54 10.57 -19.91
C ASN A 118 0.29 9.24 -20.64
N ASN A 119 -0.27 8.28 -19.91
CA ASN A 119 -0.54 6.96 -20.45
C ASN A 119 0.70 6.21 -21.01
N SER A 120 1.91 6.47 -20.50
CA SER A 120 3.13 5.68 -20.81
C SER A 120 3.21 4.34 -20.06
N GLY A 121 2.63 4.24 -18.86
CA GLY A 121 2.63 3.01 -18.05
C GLY A 121 3.22 3.12 -16.66
N LYS A 122 3.58 4.33 -16.24
CA LYS A 122 4.11 4.64 -14.91
C LYS A 122 3.28 4.06 -13.76
N THR A 123 2.00 4.42 -13.66
CA THR A 123 1.08 3.86 -12.65
C THR A 123 1.01 2.33 -12.75
N THR A 124 0.95 1.77 -13.96
CA THR A 124 0.90 0.31 -14.16
C THR A 124 2.18 -0.39 -13.70
N LEU A 125 3.33 0.28 -13.79
CA LEU A 125 4.58 -0.24 -13.25
C LEU A 125 4.60 -0.19 -11.72
N LEU A 126 4.12 0.89 -11.09
CA LEU A 126 3.93 0.94 -9.64
C LEU A 126 2.98 -0.16 -9.15
N GLU A 127 1.84 -0.34 -9.82
CA GLU A 127 0.88 -1.42 -9.55
C GLU A 127 1.55 -2.82 -9.65
N ALA A 128 2.42 -3.05 -10.64
CA ALA A 128 3.15 -4.31 -10.79
C ALA A 128 4.11 -4.56 -9.61
N ILE A 129 4.88 -3.54 -9.20
CA ILE A 129 5.77 -3.60 -8.04
C ILE A 129 4.97 -3.88 -6.77
N TYR A 130 3.82 -3.20 -6.61
CA TYR A 130 2.93 -3.40 -5.48
C TYR A 130 2.47 -4.86 -5.36
N LEU A 131 1.99 -5.44 -6.47
CA LEU A 131 1.55 -6.83 -6.52
C LEU A 131 2.71 -7.80 -6.23
N LEU A 132 3.91 -7.51 -6.72
CA LEU A 132 5.09 -8.30 -6.41
C LEU A 132 5.41 -8.28 -4.91
N VAL A 133 5.28 -7.15 -4.21
CA VAL A 133 5.48 -7.09 -2.75
C VAL A 133 4.35 -7.75 -1.98
N ARG A 134 3.10 -7.61 -2.44
CA ARG A 134 1.90 -8.23 -1.82
C ARG A 134 1.80 -9.75 -2.04
N GLN A 135 2.60 -10.32 -2.94
CA GLN A 135 2.74 -11.78 -3.11
C GLN A 135 1.38 -12.48 -3.29
N ASN A 136 1.04 -13.48 -2.48
CA ASN A 136 -0.21 -14.25 -2.61
C ASN A 136 -1.41 -13.60 -1.92
N ASP A 137 -1.32 -12.33 -1.52
CA ASP A 137 -2.43 -11.61 -0.90
C ASP A 137 -3.39 -11.00 -1.94
N ILE A 138 -4.61 -11.51 -1.97
CA ILE A 138 -5.68 -10.96 -2.82
C ILE A 138 -5.99 -9.50 -2.49
N GLY A 139 -5.77 -9.05 -1.26
CA GLY A 139 -5.92 -7.66 -0.85
C GLY A 139 -5.11 -6.72 -1.76
N GLY A 140 -3.93 -7.13 -2.20
CA GLY A 140 -3.10 -6.35 -3.12
C GLY A 140 -3.75 -6.11 -4.48
N VAL A 141 -4.43 -7.12 -5.02
CA VAL A 141 -5.17 -7.02 -6.31
C VAL A 141 -6.37 -6.10 -6.18
N LEU A 142 -7.14 -6.27 -5.11
CA LEU A 142 -8.32 -5.45 -4.84
C LEU A 142 -7.94 -3.99 -4.68
N GLU A 143 -6.86 -3.72 -3.96
CA GLU A 143 -6.35 -2.36 -3.73
C GLU A 143 -5.91 -1.70 -5.03
N VAL A 144 -5.11 -2.37 -5.87
CA VAL A 144 -4.71 -1.81 -7.17
C VAL A 144 -5.91 -1.48 -8.06
N ILE A 145 -6.93 -2.33 -8.09
CA ILE A 145 -8.15 -2.10 -8.86
C ILE A 145 -8.95 -0.92 -8.26
N ARG A 146 -9.07 -0.87 -6.93
CA ARG A 146 -9.74 0.21 -6.19
C ARG A 146 -9.08 1.55 -6.48
N ASN A 147 -7.75 1.62 -6.35
CA ASN A 147 -6.95 2.83 -6.53
C ASN A 147 -7.14 3.39 -7.94
N ARG A 148 -7.16 2.51 -8.95
CA ARG A 148 -7.41 2.90 -10.35
C ARG A 148 -8.85 3.33 -10.60
N GLY A 149 -9.82 2.67 -9.96
CA GLY A 149 -11.24 3.03 -10.05
C GLY A 149 -11.63 4.30 -9.31
N LYS A 150 -10.75 4.81 -8.42
CA LYS A 150 -11.03 5.90 -7.49
C LYS A 150 -12.27 5.61 -6.63
N ILE A 151 -12.42 4.35 -6.23
CA ILE A 151 -13.58 3.87 -5.47
C ILE A 151 -13.20 3.84 -3.97
N PRO A 152 -14.00 4.42 -3.08
CA PRO A 152 -13.85 4.23 -1.63
C PRO A 152 -13.92 2.74 -1.24
N GLU A 153 -13.25 2.35 -0.16
CA GLU A 153 -13.16 0.94 0.26
C GLU A 153 -14.55 0.30 0.50
N ASP A 154 -15.50 1.06 1.04
CA ASP A 154 -16.86 0.62 1.37
C ASP A 154 -17.79 0.42 0.15
N ARG A 155 -17.34 0.78 -1.06
CA ARG A 155 -18.18 0.82 -2.28
C ARG A 155 -17.75 -0.13 -3.38
N ILE A 156 -16.87 -1.09 -3.11
CA ILE A 156 -16.37 -2.01 -4.15
C ILE A 156 -17.50 -2.96 -4.61
N ASN A 157 -17.92 -2.79 -5.86
CA ASN A 157 -18.78 -3.75 -6.55
C ASN A 157 -17.93 -4.86 -7.19
N MET A 158 -18.15 -6.12 -6.77
CA MET A 158 -17.39 -7.27 -7.29
C MET A 158 -17.60 -7.53 -8.78
N GLU A 159 -18.77 -7.25 -9.34
CA GLU A 159 -19.02 -7.41 -10.78
C GLU A 159 -18.17 -6.43 -11.60
N TRP A 160 -18.06 -5.19 -11.13
CA TRP A 160 -17.18 -4.21 -11.74
C TRP A 160 -15.71 -4.60 -11.59
N LEU A 161 -15.30 -5.07 -10.40
CA LEU A 161 -13.94 -5.52 -10.13
C LEU A 161 -13.52 -6.66 -11.08
N VAL A 162 -14.41 -7.62 -11.30
CA VAL A 162 -14.18 -8.75 -12.22
C VAL A 162 -13.97 -8.29 -13.67
N LYS A 163 -14.59 -7.19 -14.09
CA LYS A 163 -14.36 -6.60 -15.42
C LYS A 163 -12.97 -5.96 -15.55
N GLN A 164 -12.35 -5.57 -14.44
CA GLN A 164 -10.99 -5.00 -14.44
C GLN A 164 -9.89 -6.07 -14.44
N LEU A 165 -10.22 -7.31 -14.07
CA LEU A 165 -9.32 -8.46 -14.10
C LEU A 165 -9.21 -9.02 -15.52
N ALA A 166 -8.35 -8.39 -16.34
CA ALA A 166 -8.09 -8.79 -17.71
C ALA A 166 -6.69 -9.40 -17.87
N GLY A 167 -6.65 -10.66 -18.29
CA GLY A 167 -5.43 -11.40 -18.59
C GLY A 167 -4.65 -11.88 -17.36
N ASP A 168 -3.66 -12.74 -17.61
CA ASP A 168 -2.77 -13.26 -16.57
C ASP A 168 -1.70 -12.22 -16.21
N ILE A 169 -1.52 -11.95 -14.92
CA ILE A 169 -0.51 -11.01 -14.43
C ILE A 169 0.72 -11.81 -14.04
N ASN A 170 1.87 -11.45 -14.60
CA ASN A 170 3.13 -12.11 -14.29
C ASN A 170 4.22 -11.07 -14.07
N VAL A 171 4.67 -10.96 -12.83
CA VAL A 171 5.69 -10.01 -12.39
C VAL A 171 6.76 -10.78 -11.62
N ALA A 172 8.02 -10.49 -11.91
CA ALA A 172 9.18 -11.08 -11.27
C ALA A 172 10.20 -10.00 -10.92
N GLY A 173 11.21 -10.37 -10.13
CA GLY A 173 12.32 -9.51 -9.78
C GLY A 173 13.29 -10.19 -8.83
N THR A 174 14.26 -9.43 -8.37
CA THR A 174 15.25 -9.88 -7.39
C THR A 174 15.16 -8.97 -6.18
N PHE A 175 14.75 -9.52 -5.04
CA PHE A 175 14.59 -8.81 -3.76
C PHE A 175 15.50 -9.46 -2.72
N ASP A 176 16.30 -8.68 -2.00
CA ASP A 176 17.23 -9.20 -0.99
C ASP A 176 18.13 -10.32 -1.53
N GLN A 177 18.58 -10.14 -2.79
CA GLN A 177 19.41 -11.09 -3.56
C GLN A 177 18.74 -12.45 -3.84
N GLN A 178 17.44 -12.58 -3.65
CA GLN A 178 16.67 -13.78 -3.99
C GLN A 178 15.67 -13.47 -5.10
N GLU A 179 15.49 -14.43 -5.99
CA GLU A 179 14.45 -14.34 -7.02
C GLU A 179 13.06 -14.35 -6.37
N THR A 180 12.19 -13.50 -6.90
CA THR A 180 10.78 -13.46 -6.54
C THR A 180 9.92 -13.42 -7.78
N HIS A 181 8.78 -14.11 -7.76
CA HIS A 181 7.78 -14.00 -8.79
C HIS A 181 6.37 -14.06 -8.21
N VAL A 182 5.43 -13.42 -8.90
CA VAL A 182 4.00 -13.49 -8.65
C VAL A 182 3.29 -13.72 -9.98
N SER A 183 2.44 -14.74 -10.01
CA SER A 183 1.53 -15.05 -11.10
C SER A 183 0.09 -14.99 -10.58
N ILE A 184 -0.74 -14.14 -11.17
CA ILE A 184 -2.16 -14.03 -10.85
C ILE A 184 -2.93 -14.45 -12.09
N ARG A 185 -3.73 -15.51 -11.94
CA ARG A 185 -4.53 -16.09 -13.01
C ARG A 185 -6.00 -16.07 -12.64
N ARG A 186 -6.83 -15.63 -13.58
CA ARG A 186 -8.28 -15.75 -13.50
C ARG A 186 -8.72 -17.06 -14.15
N TYR A 187 -9.68 -17.74 -13.52
CA TYR A 187 -10.29 -18.94 -14.09
C TYR A 187 -11.73 -19.09 -13.61
N ASP A 188 -12.50 -19.88 -14.34
CA ASP A 188 -13.85 -20.25 -13.93
C ASP A 188 -13.83 -21.66 -13.33
N ASP A 189 -14.14 -21.72 -12.03
CA ASP A 189 -14.27 -22.97 -11.29
C ASP A 189 -15.65 -23.58 -11.57
N ASN A 190 -15.64 -24.82 -12.04
CA ASN A 190 -16.84 -25.54 -12.43
C ASN A 190 -17.31 -26.54 -11.36
N SER A 191 -16.70 -26.52 -10.17
CA SER A 191 -17.03 -27.42 -9.08
C SER A 191 -18.52 -27.39 -8.71
N THR A 192 -19.02 -28.52 -8.22
CA THR A 192 -20.45 -28.72 -7.93
C THR A 192 -20.88 -28.14 -6.58
N ASP A 193 -19.92 -27.89 -5.68
CA ASP A 193 -20.11 -27.33 -4.35
C ASP A 193 -20.20 -25.79 -4.33
N LEU A 194 -19.91 -25.12 -5.45
CA LEU A 194 -20.06 -23.68 -5.60
C LEU A 194 -21.52 -23.30 -5.85
N ASP A 195 -21.96 -22.24 -5.17
CA ASP A 195 -23.22 -21.56 -5.48
C ASP A 195 -23.12 -20.84 -6.83
N LYS A 196 -23.46 -21.56 -7.89
CA LYS A 196 -23.39 -21.08 -9.28
C LYS A 196 -24.32 -19.88 -9.56
N SER A 197 -25.32 -19.63 -8.71
CA SER A 197 -26.24 -18.50 -8.91
C SER A 197 -25.59 -17.14 -8.65
N ARG A 198 -24.58 -17.10 -7.76
CA ARG A 198 -23.87 -15.88 -7.37
C ARG A 198 -22.39 -15.90 -7.75
N TYR A 199 -21.85 -17.05 -8.16
CA TYR A 199 -20.47 -17.17 -8.59
C TYR A 199 -20.14 -16.24 -9.77
N LEU A 200 -19.06 -15.47 -9.63
CA LEU A 200 -18.59 -14.56 -10.68
C LEU A 200 -17.37 -15.14 -11.40
N THR A 201 -16.30 -15.42 -10.65
CA THR A 201 -15.04 -15.97 -11.17
C THR A 201 -14.13 -16.36 -10.01
N SER A 202 -13.00 -17.00 -10.32
CA SER A 202 -11.98 -17.35 -9.35
C SER A 202 -10.63 -16.74 -9.73
N LEU A 203 -9.85 -16.42 -8.71
CA LEU A 203 -8.48 -15.95 -8.83
C LEU A 203 -7.55 -16.93 -8.14
N GLU A 204 -6.47 -17.26 -8.82
CA GLU A 204 -5.34 -17.98 -8.26
C GLU A 204 -4.15 -17.04 -8.24
N ILE A 205 -3.50 -16.92 -7.08
CA ILE A 205 -2.23 -16.22 -6.95
C ILE A 205 -1.18 -17.22 -6.52
N THR A 206 -0.19 -17.44 -7.38
CA THR A 206 1.01 -18.21 -7.05
C THR A 206 2.17 -17.25 -6.89
N ALA A 207 2.86 -17.33 -5.77
CA ALA A 207 3.99 -16.48 -5.45
C ALA A 207 5.18 -17.32 -5.00
N GLN A 208 6.38 -16.90 -5.36
CA GLN A 208 7.63 -17.54 -4.93
C GLN A 208 8.61 -16.46 -4.48
N PHE A 209 9.33 -16.76 -3.41
CA PHE A 209 10.49 -16.00 -2.93
C PHE A 209 11.58 -16.97 -2.50
N GLY A 210 12.70 -17.00 -3.24
CA GLY A 210 13.74 -18.01 -3.08
C GLY A 210 13.16 -19.42 -3.22
N HIS A 211 13.28 -20.23 -2.17
CA HIS A 211 12.72 -21.59 -2.11
C HIS A 211 11.30 -21.65 -1.54
N THR A 212 10.74 -20.54 -1.08
CA THR A 212 9.39 -20.51 -0.49
C THR A 212 8.38 -20.25 -1.58
N GLN A 213 7.47 -21.19 -1.80
CA GLN A 213 6.31 -20.99 -2.66
C GLN A 213 5.05 -20.85 -1.81
N GLN A 214 4.13 -20.00 -2.24
CA GLN A 214 2.84 -19.77 -1.62
C GLN A 214 1.76 -19.71 -2.69
N ARG A 215 0.56 -20.17 -2.35
CA ARG A 215 -0.60 -20.11 -3.24
C ARG A 215 -1.82 -19.66 -2.46
N SER A 216 -2.63 -18.82 -3.08
CA SER A 216 -3.97 -18.49 -2.61
C SER A 216 -4.98 -18.66 -3.74
N MET A 217 -6.17 -19.10 -3.38
CA MET A 217 -7.30 -19.27 -4.29
C MET A 217 -8.47 -18.48 -3.71
N THR A 218 -9.01 -17.56 -4.49
CA THR A 218 -10.14 -16.72 -4.07
C THR A 218 -11.30 -16.89 -5.04
N HIS A 219 -12.46 -17.30 -4.54
CA HIS A 219 -13.71 -17.27 -5.25
C HIS A 219 -14.43 -15.94 -5.01
N LEU A 220 -14.83 -15.27 -6.08
CA LEU A 220 -15.56 -14.01 -6.05
C LEU A 220 -17.03 -14.24 -6.38
N PHE A 221 -17.91 -13.52 -5.68
CA PHE A 221 -19.34 -13.73 -5.75
C PHE A 221 -20.12 -12.42 -5.79
N LYS A 222 -21.32 -12.47 -6.37
CA LYS A 222 -22.26 -11.36 -6.39
C LYS A 222 -23.00 -11.25 -5.07
N GLY A 223 -22.97 -10.07 -4.46
CA GLY A 223 -23.79 -9.74 -3.29
C GLY A 223 -23.54 -10.62 -2.06
N ARG A 224 -22.33 -11.16 -1.94
CA ARG A 224 -21.83 -11.88 -0.76
C ARG A 224 -20.32 -11.74 -0.68
N ASP A 225 -19.75 -12.07 0.47
CA ASP A 225 -18.31 -12.01 0.66
C ASP A 225 -17.55 -13.01 -0.21
N ARG A 226 -16.29 -12.68 -0.50
CA ARG A 226 -15.35 -13.56 -1.21
C ARG A 226 -14.98 -14.74 -0.31
N ASP A 227 -14.67 -15.89 -0.89
CA ASP A 227 -14.09 -17.03 -0.17
C ASP A 227 -12.62 -17.16 -0.55
N THR A 228 -11.70 -17.02 0.40
CA THR A 228 -10.24 -17.13 0.14
C THR A 228 -9.64 -18.29 0.91
N ARG A 229 -8.99 -19.21 0.18
CA ARG A 229 -8.29 -20.37 0.69
C ARG A 229 -6.78 -20.23 0.43
N ALA A 230 -5.99 -20.30 1.49
CA ALA A 230 -4.54 -20.32 1.43
C ALA A 230 -3.99 -21.03 2.67
N GLU A 231 -2.85 -21.70 2.54
CA GLU A 231 -2.14 -22.26 3.72
C GLU A 231 -1.62 -21.12 4.61
N SER A 232 -1.01 -20.12 4.00
CA SER A 232 -0.63 -18.88 4.65
C SER A 232 -0.59 -17.72 3.65
N ILE A 233 -0.82 -16.50 4.13
CA ILE A 233 -0.62 -15.30 3.33
C ILE A 233 0.73 -14.71 3.73
N LYS A 234 1.60 -14.50 2.76
CA LYS A 234 2.92 -13.92 2.99
C LYS A 234 3.09 -12.68 2.14
N LEU A 235 3.85 -11.71 2.65
CA LEU A 235 4.27 -10.48 1.97
C LEU A 235 5.79 -10.51 1.84
N LEU A 236 6.39 -9.92 0.80
CA LEU A 236 7.85 -9.80 0.74
C LEU A 236 8.37 -8.89 1.86
N SER A 237 7.85 -7.68 1.93
CA SER A 237 8.24 -6.63 2.86
C SER A 237 7.03 -5.76 3.21
N GLN A 238 7.24 -4.75 4.06
CA GLN A 238 6.28 -3.66 4.18
C GLN A 238 6.18 -2.91 2.85
N VAL A 239 4.97 -2.48 2.49
CA VAL A 239 4.72 -1.65 1.31
C VAL A 239 3.64 -0.62 1.59
N VAL A 240 3.89 0.61 1.16
CA VAL A 240 2.92 1.71 1.24
C VAL A 240 2.74 2.28 -0.16
N TYR A 241 1.48 2.41 -0.59
CA TYR A 241 1.12 3.02 -1.87
C TYR A 241 0.42 4.35 -1.61
N SER A 242 0.95 5.43 -2.16
CA SER A 242 0.29 6.74 -2.21
C SER A 242 -0.05 7.13 -3.64
N SER A 243 -1.25 7.69 -3.79
CA SER A 243 -1.78 8.27 -5.02
C SER A 243 -2.51 9.56 -4.64
N PRO A 244 -2.61 10.55 -5.55
CA PRO A 244 -3.26 11.83 -5.27
C PRO A 244 -4.68 11.70 -4.72
N PHE A 245 -5.41 10.64 -5.09
CA PHE A 245 -6.80 10.45 -4.68
C PHE A 245 -6.99 10.04 -3.20
N PHE A 246 -5.91 9.71 -2.48
CA PHE A 246 -5.98 9.26 -1.08
C PHE A 246 -6.03 10.36 -0.03
N LEU A 247 -5.83 11.62 -0.38
CA LEU A 247 -5.90 12.73 0.58
C LEU A 247 -7.28 12.87 1.24
N ASN A 248 -8.31 12.23 0.67
CA ASN A 248 -9.69 12.26 1.18
C ASN A 248 -10.04 11.08 2.10
N GLU A 249 -9.09 10.22 2.48
CA GLU A 249 -9.30 9.12 3.45
C GLU A 249 -8.41 9.31 4.70
N PRO A 250 -8.74 10.25 5.62
CA PRO A 250 -7.91 10.60 6.79
C PRO A 250 -7.56 9.41 7.67
N GLN A 251 -8.43 8.40 7.68
CA GLN A 251 -8.29 7.20 8.48
C GLN A 251 -7.03 6.38 8.20
N HIS A 252 -6.50 6.45 6.97
CA HIS A 252 -5.25 5.77 6.64
C HIS A 252 -4.04 6.48 7.26
N TYR A 253 -4.08 7.81 7.32
CA TYR A 253 -2.98 8.62 7.84
C TYR A 253 -2.88 8.61 9.35
N ALA A 254 -3.95 8.28 10.08
CA ALA A 254 -3.90 8.11 11.53
C ALA A 254 -2.84 7.07 11.93
N SER A 255 -2.86 5.90 11.29
CA SER A 255 -1.87 4.84 11.56
C SER A 255 -0.43 5.26 11.24
N TYR A 256 -0.24 6.01 10.16
CA TYR A 256 1.06 6.53 9.73
C TYR A 256 1.57 7.62 10.68
N TYR A 257 0.68 8.46 11.18
CA TYR A 257 0.97 9.47 12.18
C TYR A 257 1.44 8.82 13.48
N TYR A 258 0.71 7.84 14.02
CA TYR A 258 1.12 7.13 15.24
C TYR A 258 2.50 6.48 15.08
N LYS A 259 2.78 5.84 13.93
CA LYS A 259 4.10 5.26 13.67
C LYS A 259 5.19 6.33 13.56
N SER A 260 4.87 7.51 13.04
CA SER A 260 5.80 8.65 12.96
C SER A 260 6.12 9.24 14.33
N VAL A 261 5.14 9.24 15.25
CA VAL A 261 5.35 9.59 16.67
C VAL A 261 6.24 8.53 17.34
N GLN A 262 5.94 7.25 17.18
CA GLN A 262 6.71 6.15 17.79
C GLN A 262 8.17 6.09 17.30
N SER A 263 8.40 6.37 16.02
CA SER A 263 9.74 6.43 15.43
C SER A 263 10.47 7.76 15.70
N LYS A 264 9.80 8.73 16.35
CA LYS A 264 10.34 10.06 16.68
C LYS A 264 10.74 10.92 15.48
N VAL A 265 10.20 10.66 14.29
CA VAL A 265 10.45 11.49 13.10
C VAL A 265 9.50 12.67 12.98
N LEU A 266 8.34 12.62 13.63
CA LEU A 266 7.37 13.71 13.55
C LEU A 266 7.98 15.10 13.83
N PRO A 267 8.85 15.30 14.85
CA PRO A 267 9.56 16.56 15.05
C PRO A 267 10.43 16.99 13.87
N THR A 268 11.10 16.06 13.18
CA THR A 268 11.90 16.33 11.98
C THR A 268 11.01 16.81 10.83
N ILE A 269 9.85 16.16 10.64
CA ILE A 269 8.85 16.56 9.63
C ILE A 269 8.33 17.97 9.92
N LEU A 270 7.96 18.25 11.18
CA LEU A 270 7.48 19.56 11.59
C LEU A 270 8.55 20.65 11.46
N SER A 271 9.82 20.32 11.78
CA SER A 271 10.96 21.21 11.56
C SER A 271 11.13 21.56 10.09
N PHE A 272 11.01 20.58 9.19
CA PHE A 272 11.07 20.82 7.74
C PHE A 272 9.93 21.74 7.29
N ILE A 273 8.70 21.45 7.72
CA ILE A 273 7.51 22.26 7.40
C ILE A 273 7.70 23.70 7.85
N ARG A 274 8.12 23.91 9.10
CA ARG A 274 8.37 25.24 9.66
C ARG A 274 9.49 25.98 8.91
N GLN A 275 10.54 25.29 8.51
CA GLN A 275 11.68 25.94 7.86
C GLN A 275 11.40 26.32 6.40
N TYR A 276 10.68 25.48 5.64
CA TYR A 276 10.61 25.60 4.18
C TYR A 276 9.20 25.75 3.60
N VAL A 277 8.14 25.41 4.35
CA VAL A 277 6.76 25.45 3.87
C VAL A 277 5.99 26.62 4.48
N LEU A 278 5.88 26.64 5.81
CA LEU A 278 5.10 27.64 6.53
C LEU A 278 5.67 27.90 7.93
N PRO A 279 6.45 28.99 8.13
CA PRO A 279 7.14 29.28 9.39
C PRO A 279 6.27 29.49 10.62
N SER A 280 4.99 29.79 10.45
CA SER A 280 4.08 29.99 11.58
C SER A 280 3.58 28.69 12.21
N VAL A 281 3.69 27.56 11.51
CA VAL A 281 3.27 26.25 12.01
C VAL A 281 4.22 25.78 13.11
N SER A 282 3.66 25.59 14.30
CA SER A 282 4.39 25.09 15.46
C SER A 282 4.26 23.58 15.58
N ASP A 283 3.06 23.03 15.36
CA ASP A 283 2.76 21.61 15.53
C ASP A 283 1.58 21.14 14.66
N ILE A 284 1.49 19.84 14.39
CA ILE A 284 0.34 19.22 13.72
C ILE A 284 -0.04 17.95 14.48
N ARG A 285 -1.26 17.91 15.02
CA ARG A 285 -1.74 16.82 15.88
C ARG A 285 -2.96 16.14 15.31
N LEU A 286 -2.96 14.82 15.36
CA LEU A 286 -4.16 14.02 15.16
C LEU A 286 -5.09 14.16 16.38
N VAL A 287 -6.37 14.46 16.15
CA VAL A 287 -7.39 14.63 17.18
C VAL A 287 -8.71 13.95 16.81
N ASP A 288 -9.50 13.69 17.86
CA ASP A 288 -10.87 13.17 17.83
C ASP A 288 -11.04 11.80 17.16
N ASP A 289 -12.22 11.21 17.34
CA ASP A 289 -12.62 9.95 16.69
C ASP A 289 -12.75 10.09 15.17
N LEU A 290 -12.89 11.32 14.68
CA LEU A 290 -12.95 11.65 13.25
C LEU A 290 -11.57 11.65 12.57
N GLN A 291 -10.48 11.39 13.32
CA GLN A 291 -9.11 11.28 12.82
C GLN A 291 -8.69 12.51 11.99
N ARG A 292 -8.99 13.70 12.54
CA ARG A 292 -8.67 14.99 11.92
C ARG A 292 -7.30 15.48 12.37
N PHE A 293 -6.65 16.29 11.54
CA PHE A 293 -5.37 16.90 11.90
C PHE A 293 -5.59 18.37 12.22
N LEU A 294 -5.26 18.79 13.43
CA LEU A 294 -5.24 20.19 13.83
C LEU A 294 -3.80 20.72 13.78
N VAL A 295 -3.67 21.94 13.26
CA VAL A 295 -2.43 22.68 13.15
C VAL A 295 -2.39 23.72 14.26
N ASP A 296 -1.38 23.65 15.10
CA ASP A 296 -1.01 24.73 16.00
C ASP A 296 -0.18 25.74 15.19
N ASP A 297 -0.72 26.95 15.04
CA ASP A 297 -0.18 27.98 14.17
C ASP A 297 -0.25 29.32 14.90
N ASN A 298 0.91 29.95 15.04
CA ASN A 298 1.09 31.17 15.81
C ASN A 298 0.31 32.38 15.26
N GLN A 299 -0.24 32.30 14.03
CA GLN A 299 -1.07 33.34 13.45
C GLN A 299 -2.52 33.34 13.94
N PHE A 300 -2.98 32.25 14.58
CA PHE A 300 -4.36 32.08 15.00
C PHE A 300 -4.45 31.87 16.52
N GLU A 301 -5.52 32.38 17.14
CA GLU A 301 -5.76 32.18 18.58
C GLU A 301 -6.12 30.73 18.93
N LYS A 302 -6.60 29.95 17.95
CA LYS A 302 -7.03 28.56 18.12
C LYS A 302 -6.43 27.71 17.01
N ALA A 303 -6.15 26.45 17.33
CA ALA A 303 -5.71 25.46 16.37
C ALA A 303 -6.71 25.35 15.21
N GLN A 304 -6.19 25.25 13.99
CA GLN A 304 -6.96 25.22 12.75
C GLN A 304 -6.98 23.82 12.17
N ASP A 305 -8.03 23.46 11.43
CA ASP A 305 -8.05 22.19 10.70
C ASP A 305 -7.00 22.22 9.57
N LEU A 306 -6.20 21.17 9.43
CA LEU A 306 -5.20 21.03 8.37
C LEU A 306 -5.84 21.15 6.99
N ALA A 307 -7.12 20.76 6.85
CA ALA A 307 -7.89 20.91 5.62
C ALA A 307 -8.03 22.38 5.17
N ASN A 308 -7.89 23.35 6.08
CA ASN A 308 -7.95 24.78 5.76
C ASN A 308 -6.63 25.33 5.21
N TYR A 309 -5.54 24.56 5.26
CA TYR A 309 -4.24 24.95 4.71
C TYR A 309 -4.09 24.54 3.25
N GLY A 310 -3.17 25.18 2.53
CA GLY A 310 -2.89 24.85 1.13
C GLY A 310 -2.50 23.39 0.91
N GLU A 311 -2.95 22.79 -0.20
CA GLU A 311 -2.77 21.37 -0.52
C GLU A 311 -1.29 20.94 -0.53
N GLY A 312 -0.36 21.85 -0.87
CA GLY A 312 1.08 21.57 -0.82
C GLY A 312 1.61 21.25 0.58
N LEU A 313 1.13 21.97 1.62
CA LEU A 313 1.47 21.67 3.02
C LEU A 313 0.93 20.28 3.40
N GLN A 314 -0.36 20.04 3.11
CA GLN A 314 -1.02 18.77 3.40
C GLN A 314 -0.27 17.61 2.74
N ARG A 315 0.05 17.75 1.45
CA ARG A 315 0.77 16.74 0.66
C ARG A 315 2.14 16.44 1.24
N ILE A 316 2.92 17.46 1.59
CA ILE A 316 4.26 17.27 2.20
C ILE A 316 4.15 16.57 3.54
N PHE A 317 3.25 17.02 4.41
CA PHE A 317 3.03 16.41 5.72
C PHE A 317 2.68 14.92 5.55
N PHE A 318 1.64 14.63 4.77
CA PHE A 318 1.17 13.26 4.55
C PHE A 318 2.19 12.36 3.88
N LEU A 319 2.88 12.82 2.83
CA LEU A 319 3.95 12.06 2.17
C LEU A 319 5.10 11.75 3.14
N SER A 320 5.44 12.69 4.02
CA SER A 320 6.50 12.48 5.01
C SER A 320 6.15 11.39 6.03
N LEU A 321 4.88 11.30 6.45
CA LEU A 321 4.42 10.22 7.35
C LEU A 321 4.55 8.82 6.73
N LEU A 322 4.50 8.72 5.40
CA LEU A 322 4.57 7.42 4.70
C LEU A 322 5.94 6.74 4.84
N PHE A 323 7.02 7.51 5.05
CA PHE A 323 8.36 6.92 5.18
C PHE A 323 8.48 6.09 6.45
N ALA A 324 7.97 6.61 7.58
CA ALA A 324 7.88 5.83 8.81
C ALA A 324 6.99 4.59 8.60
N ALA A 325 5.84 4.74 7.96
CA ALA A 325 4.93 3.64 7.61
C ALA A 325 5.62 2.53 6.79
N ALA A 326 6.43 2.92 5.80
CA ALA A 326 7.13 2.03 4.89
C ALA A 326 8.48 1.51 5.39
N GLN A 327 8.89 1.83 6.63
CA GLN A 327 10.19 1.47 7.21
C GLN A 327 10.64 0.03 6.86
N ASP A 328 11.90 -0.09 6.43
CA ASP A 328 12.55 -1.32 5.97
C ASP A 328 11.88 -1.99 4.73
N GLY A 329 11.00 -1.27 4.04
CA GLY A 329 10.17 -1.76 2.95
C GLY A 329 10.18 -0.88 1.71
N VAL A 330 9.06 -0.87 0.99
CA VAL A 330 8.91 -0.20 -0.31
C VAL A 330 7.85 0.89 -0.22
N LEU A 331 8.17 2.09 -0.73
CA LEU A 331 7.23 3.21 -0.83
C LEU A 331 6.96 3.52 -2.31
N LEU A 332 5.69 3.45 -2.70
CA LEU A 332 5.23 3.75 -4.05
C LEU A 332 4.46 5.06 -4.02
N ILE A 333 4.88 6.05 -4.81
CA ILE A 333 4.23 7.36 -4.87
C ILE A 333 3.84 7.66 -6.32
N ASP A 334 2.55 7.61 -6.61
CA ASP A 334 2.04 8.04 -7.90
C ASP A 334 1.86 9.57 -7.90
N GLU A 335 2.28 10.21 -9.00
CA GLU A 335 2.23 11.66 -9.23
C GLU A 335 2.79 12.45 -8.03
N PHE A 336 4.10 12.34 -7.82
CA PHE A 336 4.79 12.94 -6.69
C PHE A 336 4.58 14.45 -6.63
N GLU A 337 4.67 15.14 -7.77
CA GLU A 337 4.54 16.60 -7.87
C GLU A 337 3.13 17.12 -7.63
N ASN A 338 2.11 16.25 -7.59
CA ASN A 338 0.73 16.72 -7.54
C ASN A 338 0.50 17.63 -6.32
N ALA A 339 -0.01 18.83 -6.59
CA ALA A 339 -0.30 19.89 -5.63
C ALA A 339 0.90 20.48 -4.86
N ILE A 340 2.14 20.17 -5.26
CA ILE A 340 3.34 20.79 -4.68
C ILE A 340 3.91 21.79 -5.71
N HIS A 341 4.07 23.04 -5.30
CA HIS A 341 4.71 24.06 -6.14
C HIS A 341 6.16 23.67 -6.45
N THR A 342 6.62 23.94 -7.67
CA THR A 342 7.93 23.47 -8.19
C THR A 342 9.11 23.93 -7.33
N GLU A 343 9.09 25.15 -6.81
CA GLU A 343 10.12 25.66 -5.90
C GLU A 343 10.21 24.82 -4.61
N LEU A 344 9.06 24.42 -4.08
CA LEU A 344 8.98 23.64 -2.85
C LEU A 344 9.42 22.19 -3.08
N ILE A 345 9.22 21.63 -4.28
CA ILE A 345 9.79 20.33 -4.68
C ILE A 345 11.31 20.36 -4.54
N GLY A 346 11.97 21.46 -4.93
CA GLY A 346 13.42 21.61 -4.78
C GLY A 346 13.90 21.51 -3.33
N LYS A 347 13.12 22.00 -2.37
CA LYS A 347 13.42 21.87 -0.94
C LYS A 347 13.04 20.50 -0.39
N PHE A 348 11.95 19.92 -0.90
CA PHE A 348 11.43 18.64 -0.43
C PHE A 348 12.23 17.44 -0.95
N ALA A 349 12.84 17.52 -2.13
CA ALA A 349 13.63 16.43 -2.71
C ALA A 349 14.81 15.96 -1.82
N PRO A 350 15.65 16.86 -1.25
CA PRO A 350 16.67 16.47 -0.26
C PRO A 350 16.07 15.81 0.99
N PHE A 351 14.94 16.31 1.46
CA PHE A 351 14.27 15.75 2.63
C PHE A 351 13.70 14.35 2.35
N VAL A 352 13.17 14.11 1.16
CA VAL A 352 12.77 12.77 0.69
C VAL A 352 13.95 11.81 0.64
N HIS A 353 15.12 12.25 0.16
CA HIS A 353 16.34 11.44 0.20
C HIS A 353 16.74 11.09 1.62
N GLN A 354 16.77 12.08 2.52
CA GLN A 354 17.05 11.88 3.93
C GLN A 354 16.11 10.83 4.55
N LEU A 355 14.80 10.97 4.38
CA LEU A 355 13.82 10.03 4.94
C LEU A 355 13.96 8.62 4.35
N ALA A 356 14.25 8.49 3.06
CA ALA A 356 14.47 7.19 2.41
C ALA A 356 15.71 6.47 2.98
N VAL A 357 16.78 7.21 3.29
CA VAL A 357 17.98 6.68 3.91
C VAL A 357 17.70 6.30 5.38
N GLU A 358 17.14 7.22 6.16
CA GLU A 358 16.86 7.07 7.59
C GLU A 358 15.96 5.85 7.89
N PHE A 359 14.91 5.66 7.11
CA PHE A 359 13.95 4.56 7.29
C PHE A 359 14.28 3.30 6.51
N ASN A 360 15.40 3.28 5.79
CA ASN A 360 15.76 2.18 4.90
C ASN A 360 14.60 1.80 3.95
N VAL A 361 14.07 2.79 3.24
CA VAL A 361 12.94 2.63 2.34
C VAL A 361 13.42 2.70 0.89
N GLN A 362 13.02 1.72 0.08
CA GLN A 362 13.17 1.83 -1.37
C GLN A 362 11.95 2.54 -1.96
N VAL A 363 12.19 3.68 -2.61
CA VAL A 363 11.15 4.54 -3.15
C VAL A 363 11.03 4.35 -4.66
N PHE A 364 9.81 4.16 -5.14
CA PHE A 364 9.45 4.29 -6.55
C PHE A 364 8.41 5.38 -6.68
N MET A 365 8.72 6.41 -7.44
CA MET A 365 7.82 7.54 -7.64
C MET A 365 7.62 7.84 -9.11
N THR A 366 6.43 8.31 -9.47
CA THR A 366 6.13 8.70 -10.84
C THR A 366 6.05 10.21 -10.94
N SER A 367 6.50 10.74 -12.08
CA SER A 367 6.33 12.14 -12.40
C SER A 367 6.05 12.34 -13.89
N HIS A 368 5.22 13.34 -14.17
CA HIS A 368 4.96 13.86 -15.50
C HIS A 368 5.57 15.26 -15.69
N SER A 369 6.14 15.85 -14.64
CA SER A 369 6.75 17.19 -14.65
C SER A 369 8.26 17.12 -14.86
N LYS A 370 8.76 17.88 -15.84
CA LYS A 370 10.22 18.06 -16.02
C LYS A 370 10.78 18.80 -14.82
N GLU A 371 10.06 19.80 -14.33
CA GLU A 371 10.43 20.64 -13.20
C GLU A 371 10.63 19.79 -11.93
N CYS A 372 9.77 18.80 -11.69
CA CYS A 372 9.92 17.83 -10.61
C CYS A 372 11.20 17.01 -10.75
N ILE A 373 11.41 16.40 -11.93
CA ILE A 373 12.60 15.59 -12.23
C ILE A 373 13.88 16.42 -12.04
N ASP A 374 13.91 17.60 -12.64
CA ASP A 374 15.00 18.57 -12.53
C ASP A 374 15.27 18.96 -11.07
N ALA A 375 14.23 19.19 -10.28
CA ALA A 375 14.36 19.58 -8.89
C ALA A 375 15.08 18.51 -8.07
N PHE A 376 14.78 17.22 -8.27
CA PHE A 376 15.53 16.14 -7.63
C PHE A 376 17.00 16.13 -8.05
N VAL A 377 17.27 16.23 -9.36
CA VAL A 377 18.64 16.18 -9.88
C VAL A 377 19.49 17.35 -9.42
N LYS A 378 18.91 18.55 -9.36
CA LYS A 378 19.60 19.81 -9.04
C LYS A 378 19.81 19.98 -7.53
N ASN A 379 18.88 19.52 -6.69
CA ASN A 379 18.91 19.84 -5.26
C ASN A 379 19.44 18.69 -4.37
N VAL A 380 19.40 17.43 -4.80
CA VAL A 380 19.85 16.30 -3.97
C VAL A 380 21.34 16.01 -4.20
N PRO A 381 22.26 16.20 -3.23
CA PRO A 381 23.70 16.06 -3.50
C PRO A 381 24.11 14.64 -3.93
N GLU A 382 23.61 13.62 -3.23
CA GLU A 382 24.01 12.22 -3.35
C GLU A 382 23.17 11.46 -4.41
N MET A 383 23.67 11.47 -5.64
CA MET A 383 22.96 10.87 -6.78
C MET A 383 23.25 9.39 -7.04
N ASP A 384 24.11 8.76 -6.23
CA ASP A 384 24.37 7.32 -6.34
C ASP A 384 23.14 6.49 -5.93
N ASP A 385 22.30 7.05 -5.05
CA ASP A 385 21.05 6.45 -4.61
C ASP A 385 19.89 6.59 -5.60
N PHE A 386 20.11 7.24 -6.75
CA PHE A 386 19.06 7.54 -7.71
C PHE A 386 19.21 6.77 -9.01
N THR A 387 18.09 6.22 -9.50
CA THR A 387 17.94 5.82 -10.89
C THR A 387 16.70 6.49 -11.50
N PHE A 388 16.86 6.97 -12.73
CA PHE A 388 15.79 7.59 -13.51
C PHE A 388 15.37 6.68 -14.64
N HIS A 389 14.06 6.47 -14.77
CA HIS A 389 13.47 5.52 -15.71
C HIS A 389 12.52 6.25 -16.64
N THR A 390 12.83 6.33 -17.93
CA THR A 390 11.89 6.87 -18.92
C THR A 390 11.07 5.74 -19.55
N LEU A 391 9.76 5.77 -19.36
CA LEU A 391 8.83 4.89 -20.08
C LEU A 391 8.42 5.53 -21.40
N LEU A 392 8.71 4.83 -22.50
CA LEU A 392 8.44 5.24 -23.87
C LEU A 392 7.62 4.17 -24.58
N THR A 393 6.97 4.57 -25.66
CA THR A 393 6.34 3.64 -26.61
C THR A 393 7.22 3.56 -27.85
N ASP A 394 7.63 2.35 -28.24
CA ASP A 394 8.38 2.11 -29.46
C ASP A 394 7.48 2.16 -30.72
N ASP A 395 8.09 2.03 -31.90
CA ASP A 395 7.37 2.06 -33.18
C ASP A 395 6.37 0.89 -33.34
N ASN A 396 6.54 -0.18 -32.55
CA ASN A 396 5.62 -1.33 -32.51
C ASN A 396 4.53 -1.19 -31.45
N ASN A 397 4.35 0.01 -30.90
CA ASN A 397 3.40 0.32 -29.83
C ASN A 397 3.64 -0.45 -28.52
N ARG A 398 4.89 -0.89 -28.27
CA ARG A 398 5.30 -1.58 -27.05
C ARG A 398 5.90 -0.60 -26.07
N VAL A 399 5.62 -0.80 -24.78
CA VAL A 399 6.25 -0.01 -23.73
C VAL A 399 7.68 -0.49 -23.52
N VAL A 400 8.63 0.43 -23.62
CA VAL A 400 10.06 0.21 -23.35
C VAL A 400 10.53 1.16 -22.27
N VAL A 401 11.59 0.79 -21.55
CA VAL A 401 12.21 1.62 -20.50
C VAL A 401 13.63 1.98 -20.87
N ARG A 402 14.02 3.21 -20.58
CA ARG A 402 15.42 3.67 -20.59
C ARG A 402 15.85 4.07 -19.20
N GLU A 403 17.00 3.59 -18.79
CA GLU A 403 17.49 3.71 -17.42
C GLU A 403 18.75 4.57 -17.37
N TYR A 404 18.77 5.54 -16.45
CA TYR A 404 19.89 6.45 -16.25
C TYR A 404 20.26 6.51 -14.77
N ASP A 405 21.52 6.19 -14.47
CA ASP A 405 22.07 6.36 -13.13
C ASP A 405 22.08 7.85 -12.78
N GLY A 406 21.86 8.21 -11.52
CA GLY A 406 21.67 9.60 -11.11
C GLY A 406 22.81 10.54 -11.50
N LYS A 407 24.08 10.12 -11.32
CA LYS A 407 25.26 10.89 -11.77
C LYS A 407 25.30 11.10 -13.29
N LYS A 408 24.93 10.07 -14.06
CA LYS A 408 24.91 10.16 -15.53
C LYS A 408 23.83 11.14 -15.97
N PHE A 409 22.64 11.05 -15.38
CA PHE A 409 21.55 11.94 -15.73
C PHE A 409 21.81 13.40 -15.34
N ARG A 410 22.42 13.64 -14.16
CA ARG A 410 22.86 14.99 -13.77
C ARG A 410 23.75 15.64 -14.83
N ARG A 411 24.78 14.92 -15.31
CA ARG A 411 25.67 15.43 -16.36
C ARG A 411 24.93 15.75 -17.66
N LEU A 412 23.97 14.91 -18.04
CA LEU A 412 23.14 15.13 -19.23
C LEU A 412 22.29 16.40 -19.11
N LEU A 413 21.73 16.65 -17.92
CA LEU A 413 20.95 17.85 -17.64
C LEU A 413 21.81 19.11 -17.67
N GLU A 414 23.01 19.07 -17.10
CA GLU A 414 23.97 20.18 -17.10
C GLU A 414 24.47 20.56 -18.51
N ILE A 415 24.61 19.59 -19.41
CA ILE A 415 25.15 19.82 -20.76
C ILE A 415 24.09 20.37 -21.73
N GLY A 416 22.82 19.96 -21.59
CA GLY A 416 21.82 20.22 -22.64
C GLY A 416 20.37 20.39 -22.20
N ASP A 417 20.11 20.59 -20.90
CA ASP A 417 18.75 20.75 -20.33
C ASP A 417 17.74 19.71 -20.83
N ILE A 418 18.17 18.45 -20.86
CA ILE A 418 17.44 17.36 -21.49
C ILE A 418 16.14 17.04 -20.73
N ASP A 419 15.01 17.03 -21.45
CA ASP A 419 13.73 16.54 -20.92
C ASP A 419 13.67 15.00 -20.98
N LEU A 420 13.91 14.39 -19.83
CA LEU A 420 13.88 12.95 -19.64
C LEU A 420 12.59 12.29 -20.15
N ARG A 421 11.44 13.00 -20.10
CA ARG A 421 10.12 12.46 -20.48
C ARG A 421 9.98 12.19 -21.97
N ARG A 422 10.82 12.83 -22.79
CA ARG A 422 10.75 12.82 -24.27
C ARG A 422 12.01 12.26 -24.93
N MET A 423 12.92 11.70 -24.15
CA MET A 423 14.24 11.28 -24.61
C MET A 423 14.15 10.01 -25.47
N ARG A 424 13.94 10.19 -26.79
CA ARG A 424 13.84 9.14 -27.81
C ARG A 424 15.17 8.58 -28.26
#